data_AF-A0A969ITD9-F1
#
_entry.id   AF-A0A969ITD9-F1
#
_cell.length_a   1.000
_cell.length_b   1.000
_cell.length_c   1.000
_cell.angle_alpha   90.00
_cell.angle_beta   90.00
_cell.angle_gamma   90.00
#
_symmetry.space_group_name_H-M   'P 1'
#
loop_
_entity.id
_entity.type
_entity.pdbx_description
1 polymer ?
#
loop_
_entity_poly.entity_id
_entity_poly.type
_entity_poly.pdbx_seq_one_letter_code
_entity_poly.pdbx_strand_id
1 'polypeptide(L)'
;MGRLTLTEALARSINNAAVYILSDVGIQPTLDLARSLGVKSQLDTGLSLALGTSSMTLLEITRAYGVFASGGRLVEPRLIARRRP
;
A
#
# COMPACT_ATOMS: atom_id res chain seq x y z
N MET A 1 -19.79 11.73 -10.54
CA MET A 1 -18.57 12.38 -10.03
C MET A 1 -17.88 13.04 -11.21
N GLY A 2 -17.57 14.34 -11.11
CA GLY A 2 -16.89 15.06 -12.19
C GLY A 2 -15.44 14.61 -12.38
N ARG A 3 -14.74 15.27 -13.30
CA ARG A 3 -13.28 15.09 -13.45
C ARG A 3 -12.59 15.55 -12.17
N LEU A 4 -11.66 14.72 -11.69
CA LEU A 4 -10.79 14.98 -10.54
C LEU A 4 -9.38 14.56 -10.94
N THR A 5 -8.38 15.24 -10.41
CA THR A 5 -6.99 14.79 -10.50
C THR A 5 -6.75 13.59 -9.58
N LEU A 6 -5.71 12.79 -9.86
CA LEU A 6 -5.29 11.69 -8.97
C LEU A 6 -4.98 12.20 -7.55
N THR A 7 -4.37 13.39 -7.45
CA THR A 7 -4.06 14.03 -6.16
C THR A 7 -5.31 14.37 -5.36
N GLU A 8 -6.34 14.95 -5.97
CA GLU A 8 -7.60 15.24 -5.28
C GLU A 8 -8.35 13.98 -4.87
N ALA A 9 -8.38 12.97 -5.74
CA ALA A 9 -9.02 11.70 -5.46
C ALA A 9 -8.37 10.99 -4.27
N LEU A 10 -7.04 10.98 -4.21
CA LEU A 10 -6.26 10.42 -3.09
C LEU A 10 -6.46 11.23 -1.81
N ALA A 11 -6.33 12.56 -1.87
CA ALA A 11 -6.44 13.44 -0.71
C ALA A 11 -7.82 13.36 -0.03
N ARG A 12 -8.86 13.07 -0.80
CA ARG A 12 -10.25 12.94 -0.31
C ARG A 12 -10.69 11.50 -0.08
N SER A 13 -9.78 10.52 -0.25
CA SER A 13 -10.06 9.09 -0.08
C SER A 13 -11.30 8.61 -0.86
N ILE A 14 -11.37 8.96 -2.14
CA ILE A 14 -12.55 8.72 -2.97
C ILE A 14 -12.60 7.26 -3.47
N ASN A 15 -13.49 6.44 -2.89
CA ASN A 15 -13.61 5.00 -3.19
C ASN A 15 -13.84 4.67 -4.67
N ASN A 16 -14.71 5.39 -5.37
CA ASN A 16 -14.99 5.10 -6.78
C ASN A 16 -13.77 5.37 -7.67
N ALA A 17 -12.93 6.34 -7.31
CA ALA A 17 -11.67 6.59 -8.00
C ALA A 17 -10.66 5.48 -7.73
N ALA A 18 -10.54 5.01 -6.49
CA ALA A 18 -9.66 3.90 -6.12
C ALA A 18 -10.01 2.61 -6.89
N VAL A 19 -11.31 2.25 -6.96
CA VAL A 19 -11.79 1.09 -7.72
C VAL A 19 -11.54 1.25 -9.22
N TYR A 20 -11.79 2.45 -9.77
CA TYR A 20 -11.51 2.75 -11.18
C TYR A 20 -10.02 2.59 -11.51
N ILE A 21 -9.13 3.15 -10.69
CA ILE A 21 -7.67 3.05 -10.88
C ILE A 21 -7.22 1.59 -10.77
N LEU A 22 -7.72 0.83 -9.80
CA LEU A 22 -7.39 -0.60 -9.69
C LEU A 22 -7.88 -1.39 -10.91
N SER A 23 -9.06 -1.08 -11.43
CA SER A 23 -9.59 -1.71 -12.64
C SER A 23 -8.78 -1.37 -13.89
N ASP A 24 -8.21 -0.17 -13.96
CA ASP A 24 -7.41 0.32 -15.09
C ASP A 24 -5.98 -0.24 -15.06
N VAL A 25 -5.32 -0.19 -13.89
CA VAL A 25 -3.95 -0.70 -13.68
C VAL A 25 -3.93 -2.23 -13.63
N GLY A 26 -4.95 -2.84 -13.04
CA GLY A 26 -5.06 -4.28 -12.84
C GLY A 26 -4.68 -4.75 -11.44
N ILE A 27 -5.27 -5.88 -11.06
CA ILE A 27 -5.11 -6.50 -9.73
C ILE A 27 -3.71 -7.08 -9.56
N GLN A 28 -3.20 -7.84 -10.53
CA GLN A 28 -1.89 -8.50 -10.39
C GLN A 28 -0.72 -7.51 -10.23
N PRO A 29 -0.60 -6.44 -11.05
CA PRO A 29 0.44 -5.43 -10.82
C PRO A 29 0.35 -4.76 -9.44
N THR A 30 -0.87 -4.58 -8.92
CA THR A 30 -1.09 -4.01 -7.59
C THR A 30 -0.62 -4.97 -6.49
N LEU A 31 -0.89 -6.28 -6.64
CA LEU A 31 -0.39 -7.31 -5.73
C LEU A 31 1.14 -7.38 -5.77
N ASP A 32 1.74 -7.34 -6.95
CA ASP A 32 3.19 -7.38 -7.14
C ASP A 32 3.86 -6.16 -6.47
N LEU A 33 3.28 -4.97 -6.63
CA LEU A 33 3.71 -3.77 -5.92
C LEU A 33 3.63 -3.96 -4.40
N ALA A 34 2.51 -4.46 -3.88
CA ALA A 34 2.37 -4.71 -2.44
C ALA A 34 3.42 -5.70 -1.93
N ARG A 35 3.72 -6.77 -2.68
CA ARG A 35 4.82 -7.71 -2.34
C ARG A 35 6.18 -7.01 -2.35
N SER A 36 6.45 -6.15 -3.33
CA SER A 36 7.69 -5.37 -3.39
C SER A 36 7.85 -4.39 -2.22
N LEU A 37 6.74 -3.95 -1.62
CA LEU A 37 6.70 -3.12 -0.40
C LEU A 37 6.81 -3.94 0.90
N GLY A 38 7.05 -5.26 0.81
CA GLY A 38 7.26 -6.14 1.95
C GLY A 38 5.97 -6.66 2.60
N VAL A 39 4.82 -6.51 1.95
CA VAL A 39 3.56 -7.10 2.42
C VAL A 39 3.60 -8.62 2.24
N LYS A 40 3.39 -9.37 3.32
CA LYS A 40 3.35 -10.84 3.35
C LYS A 40 1.95 -11.37 3.62
N SER A 41 1.13 -10.58 4.32
CA SER A 41 -0.29 -10.86 4.54
C SER A 41 -1.04 -11.20 3.24
N GLN A 42 -2.03 -12.07 3.33
CA GLN A 42 -2.87 -12.42 2.19
C GLN A 42 -3.75 -11.22 1.81
N LEU A 43 -3.77 -10.87 0.53
CA LEU A 43 -4.56 -9.77 0.00
C LEU A 43 -5.70 -10.32 -0.85
N ASP A 44 -6.82 -9.60 -0.85
CA ASP A 44 -7.96 -9.84 -1.72
C ASP A 44 -7.55 -9.74 -3.19
N THR A 45 -8.09 -10.64 -4.03
CA THR A 45 -7.81 -10.71 -5.47
C THR A 45 -8.95 -10.15 -6.32
N GLY A 46 -9.90 -9.44 -5.71
CA GLY A 46 -10.99 -8.71 -6.35
C GLY A 46 -10.86 -7.19 -6.23
N LEU A 47 -11.84 -6.46 -6.76
CA LEU A 47 -11.85 -4.99 -6.73
C LEU A 47 -11.99 -4.39 -5.33
N SER A 48 -12.47 -5.17 -4.37
CA SER A 48 -12.48 -4.84 -2.93
C SER A 48 -11.08 -4.52 -2.40
N LEU A 49 -10.01 -5.04 -3.03
CA LEU A 49 -8.63 -4.68 -2.73
C LEU A 49 -8.41 -3.16 -2.71
N ALA A 50 -9.04 -2.41 -3.63
CA ALA A 50 -8.92 -0.95 -3.70
C ALA A 50 -9.46 -0.22 -2.47
N LEU A 51 -10.29 -0.90 -1.66
CA LEU A 51 -10.94 -0.34 -0.47
C LEU A 51 -10.24 -0.73 0.84
N GLY A 52 -9.13 -1.48 0.76
CA GLY A 52 -8.37 -1.88 1.94
C GLY A 52 -9.06 -2.94 2.79
N THR A 53 -9.83 -3.86 2.19
CA THR A 53 -10.56 -4.92 2.91
C THR A 53 -9.66 -6.01 3.51
N SER A 54 -8.40 -6.07 3.09
CA SER A 54 -7.44 -7.07 3.55
C SER A 54 -6.78 -6.66 4.86
N SER A 55 -6.77 -7.58 5.84
CA SER A 55 -6.07 -7.38 7.10
C SER A 55 -4.55 -7.52 6.93
N MET A 56 -3.80 -6.63 7.56
CA MET A 56 -2.33 -6.65 7.58
C MET A 56 -1.83 -6.39 8.99
N THR A 57 -0.59 -6.79 9.27
CA THR A 57 0.06 -6.41 10.53
C THR A 57 0.45 -4.93 10.50
N LEU A 58 0.45 -4.30 11.68
CA LEU A 58 0.87 -2.90 11.81
C LEU A 58 2.32 -2.69 11.31
N LEU A 59 3.19 -3.68 11.52
CA LEU A 59 4.57 -3.63 11.08
C LEU A 59 4.69 -3.60 9.55
N GLU A 60 3.87 -4.37 8.84
CA GLU A 60 3.83 -4.35 7.37
C GLU A 60 3.34 -3.01 6.83
N ILE A 61 2.24 -2.47 7.36
CA ILE A 61 1.71 -1.17 6.93
C ILE A 61 2.74 -0.07 7.19
N THR A 62 3.30 -0.01 8.41
CA THR A 62 4.28 1.02 8.79
C THR A 62 5.53 0.95 7.92
N ARG A 63 6.02 -0.27 7.65
CA ARG A 63 7.19 -0.49 6.79
C ARG A 63 6.91 -0.07 5.34
N ALA A 64 5.77 -0.43 4.78
CA ALA A 64 5.38 -0.05 3.42
C ALA A 64 5.30 1.48 3.26
N TYR A 65 4.67 2.17 4.22
CA TYR A 65 4.64 3.63 4.23
C TYR A 65 6.03 4.28 4.36
N GLY A 66 6.95 3.64 5.08
CA GLY A 66 8.34 4.10 5.22
C GLY A 66 9.10 4.21 3.90
N VAL A 67 8.70 3.49 2.85
CA VAL A 67 9.33 3.54 1.53
C VAL A 67 9.26 4.93 0.90
N PHE A 68 8.18 5.68 1.14
CA PHE A 68 8.07 7.05 0.65
C PHE A 68 9.10 7.98 1.32
N ALA A 69 9.26 7.84 2.63
CA ALA A 69 10.20 8.65 3.42
C ALA A 69 11.67 8.29 3.12
N SER A 70 11.96 7.05 2.73
CA SER A 70 13.30 6.58 2.40
C SER A 70 13.70 6.80 0.93
N GLY A 71 12.89 7.50 0.14
CA GLY A 71 13.14 7.76 -1.27
C GLY A 71 13.04 6.50 -2.14
N GLY A 72 12.14 5.58 -1.80
CA GLY A 72 11.88 4.36 -2.58
C GLY A 72 12.60 3.11 -2.09
N ARG A 73 13.36 3.18 -0.98
CA ARG A 73 14.06 2.01 -0.42
C ARG A 73 13.25 1.30 0.65
N LEU A 74 13.01 0.00 0.46
CA LEU A 74 12.46 -0.83 1.52
C LEU A 74 13.49 -1.08 2.62
N VAL A 75 13.15 -0.72 3.87
CA VAL A 75 14.03 -0.88 5.04
C VAL A 75 13.52 -2.01 5.92
N GLU A 76 14.43 -2.85 6.40
CA GLU A 76 14.11 -3.88 7.38
C GLU A 76 13.96 -3.26 8.79
N PRO A 77 12.80 -3.42 9.46
CA PRO A 77 12.60 -2.90 10.81
C PRO A 77 13.56 -3.54 11.82
N ARG A 78 14.18 -2.72 12.66
CA ARG A 78 15.07 -3.17 13.74
C ARG A 78 14.55 -2.68 15.08
N LEU A 79 14.19 -3.61 15.97
CA LEU A 79 13.80 -3.28 17.34
C LEU A 79 15.02 -2.96 18.22
N ILE A 80 16.13 -3.67 18.01
CA ILE A 80 17.36 -3.52 18.78
C ILE A 80 18.40 -2.80 17.92
N ALA A 81 18.76 -1.57 18.31
CA ALA A 81 19.77 -0.79 17.63
C ALA A 81 21.19 -1.29 17.94
N ARG A 82 21.47 -1.58 19.21
CA ARG A 82 22.76 -2.07 19.69
C ARG A 82 22.58 -2.77 21.04
N ARG A 83 23.12 -3.97 21.19
CA ARG A 83 23.27 -4.61 22.51
C ARG A 83 24.65 -4.24 23.05
N ARG A 84 24.72 -3.64 24.24
CA ARG A 84 25.98 -3.51 24.98
C ARG A 84 26.20 -4.80 25.78
N PRO A 85 27.45 -5.30 25.89
CA PRO A 85 27.79 -6.44 26.73
C PRO A 85 27.55 -6.13 28.21
#